data_AF-A0A662PKG5-F1
#
_entry.id   AF-A0A662PKG5-F1
#
_cell.length_a   1.000
_cell.length_b   1.000
_cell.length_c   1.000
_cell.angle_alpha   90.00
_cell.angle_beta   90.00
_cell.angle_gamma   90.00
#
_symmetry.space_group_name_H-M   'P 1'
#
loop_
_entity.id
_entity.type
_entity.pdbx_description
1 polymer ?
#
loop_
_entity_poly.entity_id
_entity_poly.type
_entity_poly.pdbx_seq_one_letter_code
_entity_poly.pdbx_strand_id
1 'polypeptide(L)'
;MPIQIGVVSSGASESRASVILYDGMEKMVRNESLVVIRNKNGGDVLAVCRGGRGINENVKTASFSPGVAYAKTGRVPSSVKEFYVFNLEIIGVIGENGIEQNKLIIAPTSIVEMFTGEDDPMKYLCKSDLLLGHYWAEPRWKVPILKQYINYHIGIFGVTGSGKSYLARYEIIPLLMRAGYSVIVMDWKGSDYAPYFAHTVPLDKIKVDDVTVLRYFSHLTKNF
;
A
#
# COMPACT_ATOMS: atom_id res chain seq x y z
N MET A 1 -8.45 2.02 -19.73
CA MET A 1 -7.03 1.95 -20.17
C MET A 1 -6.18 2.96 -19.38
N PRO A 2 -4.87 2.73 -19.16
CA PRO A 2 -4.00 3.71 -18.51
C PRO A 2 -3.94 5.02 -19.29
N ILE A 3 -3.82 6.15 -18.58
CA ILE A 3 -3.73 7.48 -19.20
C ILE A 3 -2.32 8.05 -19.01
N GLN A 4 -1.74 8.67 -20.04
CA GLN A 4 -0.44 9.31 -19.93
C GLN A 4 -0.55 10.57 -19.06
N ILE A 5 0.26 10.64 -18.01
CA ILE A 5 0.22 11.74 -17.04
C ILE A 5 1.46 12.61 -17.05
N GLY A 6 2.55 12.16 -17.67
CA GLY A 6 3.81 12.91 -17.65
C GLY A 6 5.02 12.09 -18.04
N VAL A 7 6.19 12.63 -17.71
CA VAL A 7 7.49 12.02 -18.00
C VAL A 7 8.40 11.99 -16.78
N VAL A 8 9.28 10.99 -16.72
CA VAL A 8 10.28 10.88 -15.65
C VAL A 8 11.26 12.06 -15.71
N SER A 9 11.49 12.71 -14.58
CA SER A 9 12.47 13.78 -14.43
C SER A 9 13.91 13.27 -14.40
N SER A 10 14.88 14.19 -14.41
CA SER A 10 16.27 13.84 -14.08
C SER A 10 16.40 13.33 -12.64
N GLY A 11 17.48 12.59 -12.36
CA GLY A 11 17.82 12.09 -11.03
C GLY A 11 17.11 10.78 -10.62
N ALA A 12 16.46 10.09 -11.55
CA ALA A 12 15.86 8.77 -11.29
C ALA A 12 16.91 7.67 -11.12
N SER A 13 16.62 6.71 -10.24
CA SER A 13 17.41 5.50 -9.98
C SER A 13 16.59 4.24 -10.30
N GLU A 14 17.07 3.07 -9.90
CA GLU A 14 16.35 1.79 -9.97
C GLU A 14 15.17 1.71 -8.99
N SER A 15 15.21 2.47 -7.88
CA SER A 15 14.25 2.37 -6.77
C SER A 15 13.43 3.64 -6.51
N ARG A 16 13.82 4.77 -7.11
CA ARG A 16 13.12 6.05 -6.95
C ARG A 16 13.13 6.84 -8.25
N ALA A 17 12.03 7.54 -8.52
CA ALA A 17 11.96 8.49 -9.61
C ALA A 17 11.08 9.69 -9.22
N SER A 18 10.97 10.67 -10.11
CA SER A 18 9.91 11.67 -10.04
C SER A 18 9.30 11.86 -11.41
N VAL A 19 8.03 12.21 -11.46
CA VAL A 19 7.30 12.50 -12.70
C VAL A 19 7.00 13.98 -12.79
N ILE A 20 7.35 14.60 -13.91
CA ILE A 20 6.86 15.93 -14.28
C ILE A 20 5.52 15.71 -14.98
N LEU A 21 4.46 16.26 -14.41
CA LEU A 21 3.11 16.10 -14.93
C LEU A 21 2.91 16.93 -16.20
N TYR A 22 2.12 16.39 -17.14
CA TYR A 22 1.57 17.18 -18.23
C TYR A 22 0.50 18.15 -17.72
N ASP A 23 0.24 19.19 -18.51
CA ASP A 23 -0.70 20.25 -18.16
C ASP A 23 -2.11 19.67 -17.88
N GLY A 24 -2.73 20.11 -16.78
CA GLY A 24 -4.04 19.66 -16.31
C GLY A 24 -4.04 18.33 -15.55
N MET A 25 -2.95 17.54 -15.59
CA MET A 25 -2.88 16.25 -14.89
C MET A 25 -2.77 16.41 -13.37
N GLU A 26 -2.33 17.58 -12.88
CA GLU A 26 -2.25 17.91 -11.46
C GLU A 26 -3.62 17.87 -10.75
N LYS A 27 -4.72 18.01 -11.50
CA LYS A 27 -6.09 17.92 -10.97
C LYS A 27 -6.58 16.47 -10.83
N MET A 28 -5.92 15.53 -11.51
CA MET A 28 -6.31 14.12 -11.56
C MET A 28 -5.39 13.23 -10.72
N VAL A 29 -4.08 13.46 -10.78
CA VAL A 29 -3.09 12.66 -10.05
C VAL A 29 -3.18 12.96 -8.56
N ARG A 30 -3.29 11.92 -7.75
CA ARG A 30 -3.38 12.01 -6.28
C ARG A 30 -2.24 11.24 -5.64
N ASN A 31 -2.04 11.49 -4.36
CA ASN A 31 -1.24 10.59 -3.54
C ASN A 31 -1.88 9.19 -3.58
N GLU A 32 -1.06 8.13 -3.61
CA GLU A 32 -1.47 6.73 -3.82
C GLU A 32 -1.90 6.38 -5.25
N SER A 33 -1.90 7.30 -6.22
CA SER A 33 -2.16 6.94 -7.62
C SER A 33 -1.14 5.91 -8.12
N LEU A 34 -1.61 4.77 -8.62
CA LEU A 34 -0.77 3.75 -9.24
C LEU A 34 -0.43 4.12 -10.68
N VAL A 35 0.84 3.94 -11.02
CA VAL A 35 1.36 4.27 -12.35
C VAL A 35 2.25 3.15 -12.87
N VAL A 36 2.34 3.07 -14.19
CA VAL A 36 3.36 2.29 -14.90
C VAL A 36 4.29 3.24 -15.64
N ILE A 37 5.59 3.00 -15.52
CA ILE A 37 6.64 3.72 -16.22
C ILE A 37 7.07 2.86 -17.40
N ARG A 38 6.92 3.40 -18.61
CA ARG A 38 7.46 2.80 -19.84
C ARG A 38 8.95 3.13 -19.91
N ASN A 39 9.76 2.37 -19.18
CA ASN A 39 11.18 2.68 -19.03
C ASN A 39 11.92 2.48 -20.36
N LYS A 40 12.56 3.54 -20.86
CA LYS A 40 13.34 3.47 -22.11
C LYS A 40 14.55 2.54 -22.02
N ASN A 41 15.05 2.29 -20.82
CA ASN A 41 16.15 1.33 -20.59
C ASN A 41 15.69 -0.13 -20.56
N GLY A 42 14.37 -0.38 -20.61
CA GLY A 42 13.78 -1.71 -20.65
C GLY A 42 12.88 -2.00 -19.45
N GLY A 43 11.84 -2.78 -19.72
CA GLY A 43 10.83 -3.20 -18.76
C GLY A 43 9.78 -2.14 -18.45
N ASP A 44 8.57 -2.59 -18.16
CA ASP A 44 7.52 -1.74 -17.60
C ASP A 44 7.61 -1.76 -16.08
N VAL A 45 7.72 -0.60 -15.45
CA VAL A 45 7.96 -0.50 -14.01
C VAL A 45 6.71 -0.01 -13.30
N LEU A 46 6.20 -0.77 -12.33
CA LEU A 46 5.08 -0.37 -11.49
C LEU A 46 5.57 0.53 -10.36
N ALA A 47 4.87 1.65 -10.13
CA ALA A 47 5.19 2.61 -9.10
C ALA A 47 3.94 3.28 -8.50
N VAL A 48 4.13 3.95 -7.35
CA VAL A 48 3.09 4.71 -6.66
C VAL A 48 3.49 6.19 -6.55
N CYS A 49 2.55 7.08 -6.86
CA CYS A 49 2.71 8.52 -6.65
C CYS A 49 2.70 8.89 -5.16
N ARG A 50 3.75 9.57 -4.71
CA ARG A 50 3.96 10.04 -3.34
C ARG A 50 4.40 11.49 -3.30
N GLY A 51 3.84 12.27 -2.38
CA GLY A 51 4.36 13.60 -2.03
C GLY A 51 4.43 14.61 -3.19
N GLY A 52 3.29 14.91 -3.80
CA GLY A 52 3.17 15.89 -4.88
C GLY A 52 3.59 17.31 -4.48
N ARG A 53 4.17 18.05 -5.43
CA ARG A 53 4.65 19.43 -5.27
C ARG A 53 4.30 20.26 -6.50
N GLY A 54 3.78 21.47 -6.29
CA GLY A 54 3.71 22.52 -7.31
C GLY A 54 4.92 23.44 -7.17
N ILE A 55 5.63 23.68 -8.28
CA ILE A 55 6.84 24.49 -8.30
C ILE A 55 6.63 25.61 -9.31
N ASN A 56 6.83 26.86 -8.88
CA ASN A 56 6.91 28.00 -9.78
C ASN A 56 8.13 28.86 -9.40
N GLU A 57 9.11 28.93 -10.29
CA GLU A 57 10.34 29.67 -10.02
C GLU A 57 10.13 31.18 -9.82
N ASN A 58 9.06 31.74 -10.39
CA ASN A 58 8.78 33.16 -10.32
C ASN A 58 8.30 33.59 -8.93
N VAL A 59 7.90 32.67 -8.06
CA VAL A 59 7.33 32.97 -6.74
C VAL A 59 8.05 32.25 -5.59
N LYS A 60 9.33 31.86 -5.78
CA LYS A 60 10.15 31.26 -4.73
C LYS A 60 10.28 32.21 -3.54
N THR A 61 9.82 31.76 -2.36
CA THR A 61 9.80 32.57 -1.11
C THR A 61 11.18 32.93 -0.58
N ALA A 62 12.20 32.14 -0.93
CA ALA A 62 13.58 32.35 -0.48
C ALA A 62 14.30 33.51 -1.19
N SER A 63 13.73 34.08 -2.26
CA SER A 63 14.36 35.15 -3.03
C SER A 63 13.33 36.17 -3.52
N PHE A 64 13.59 37.47 -3.33
CA PHE A 64 12.73 38.50 -3.90
C PHE A 64 12.88 38.54 -5.42
N SER A 65 11.81 38.27 -6.15
CA SER A 65 11.74 38.30 -7.61
C SER A 65 10.59 39.23 -8.06
N PRO A 66 10.58 39.69 -9.33
CA PRO A 66 9.43 40.42 -9.86
C PRO A 66 8.12 39.65 -9.65
N GLY A 67 8.10 38.34 -9.88
CA GLY A 67 6.91 37.52 -9.66
C GLY A 67 6.39 37.55 -8.21
N VAL A 68 7.28 37.60 -7.22
CA VAL A 68 6.90 37.81 -5.81
C VAL A 68 6.30 39.21 -5.59
N ALA A 69 6.82 40.25 -6.24
CA ALA A 69 6.27 41.61 -6.16
C ALA A 69 4.87 41.72 -6.80
N TYR A 70 4.66 41.09 -7.95
CA TYR A 70 3.33 40.98 -8.59
C TYR A 70 2.35 40.25 -7.68
N ALA A 71 2.74 39.10 -7.13
CA ALA A 71 1.90 38.34 -6.20
C ALA A 71 1.49 39.17 -4.97
N LYS A 72 2.43 39.91 -4.36
CA LYS A 72 2.16 40.79 -3.21
C LYS A 72 1.15 41.89 -3.51
N THR A 73 1.07 42.35 -4.75
CA THR A 73 0.12 43.39 -5.19
C THR A 73 -1.20 42.82 -5.71
N GLY A 74 -1.45 41.52 -5.51
CA GLY A 74 -2.66 40.84 -5.97
C GLY A 74 -2.70 40.59 -7.48
N ARG A 75 -1.59 40.80 -8.19
CA ARG A 75 -1.48 40.52 -9.63
C ARG A 75 -0.99 39.10 -9.86
N VAL A 76 -1.49 38.46 -10.92
CA VAL A 76 -1.14 37.08 -11.26
C VAL A 76 0.29 37.01 -11.82
N PRO A 77 1.22 36.29 -11.17
CA PRO A 77 2.56 36.06 -11.70
C PRO A 77 2.52 35.12 -12.91
N SER A 78 3.58 35.13 -13.72
CA SER A 78 3.69 34.22 -14.87
C SER A 78 3.75 32.75 -14.45
N SER A 79 2.99 31.91 -15.15
CA SER A 79 2.98 30.44 -15.02
C SER A 79 3.95 29.73 -15.97
N VAL A 80 4.75 30.46 -16.76
CA VAL A 80 5.65 29.86 -17.77
C VAL A 80 6.69 28.91 -17.16
N LYS A 81 7.06 29.15 -15.89
CA LYS A 81 7.99 28.32 -15.12
C LYS A 81 7.30 27.51 -14.03
N GLU A 82 6.01 27.25 -14.21
CA GLU A 82 5.19 26.45 -13.31
C GLU A 82 5.14 25.01 -13.81
N PHE A 83 5.42 24.07 -12.91
CA PHE A 83 5.31 22.65 -13.20
C PHE A 83 4.98 21.88 -11.92
N TYR A 84 4.34 20.73 -12.11
CA TYR A 84 3.90 19.87 -11.02
C TYR A 84 4.70 18.58 -11.05
N VAL A 85 5.16 18.13 -9.88
CA VAL A 85 5.99 16.95 -9.73
C VAL A 85 5.44 16.04 -8.65
N PHE A 86 5.42 14.74 -8.90
CA PHE A 86 5.24 13.72 -7.87
C PHE A 86 6.49 12.86 -7.74
N ASN A 87 6.81 12.44 -6.51
CA ASN A 87 7.80 11.38 -6.33
C ASN A 87 7.14 10.05 -6.68
N LEU A 88 7.91 9.13 -7.25
CA LEU A 88 7.49 7.78 -7.57
C LEU A 88 8.26 6.80 -6.70
N GLU A 89 7.53 6.04 -5.89
CA GLU A 89 8.08 4.89 -5.16
C GLU A 89 7.93 3.65 -6.03
N ILE A 90 9.06 3.03 -6.38
CA ILE A 90 9.10 1.89 -7.28
C ILE A 90 8.71 0.63 -6.52
N ILE A 91 7.69 -0.08 -7.02
CA ILE A 91 7.29 -1.39 -6.51
C ILE A 91 8.16 -2.47 -7.14
N GLY A 92 8.32 -2.41 -8.47
CA GLY A 92 9.18 -3.34 -9.22
C GLY A 92 8.84 -3.37 -10.70
N VAL A 93 9.54 -4.22 -11.45
CA VAL A 93 9.31 -4.41 -12.89
C VAL A 93 8.21 -5.46 -13.10
N ILE A 94 7.32 -5.21 -14.05
CA ILE A 94 6.26 -6.14 -14.44
C ILE A 94 6.91 -7.26 -15.25
N GLY A 95 6.98 -8.45 -14.66
CA GLY A 95 7.47 -9.67 -15.29
C GLY A 95 6.35 -10.60 -15.76
N GLU A 96 6.71 -11.76 -16.29
CA GLU A 96 5.76 -12.75 -16.82
C GLU A 96 4.91 -13.44 -15.74
N ASN A 97 5.48 -13.56 -14.53
CA ASN A 97 4.89 -14.30 -13.40
C ASN A 97 4.55 -13.42 -12.19
N GLY A 98 4.60 -12.11 -12.35
CA GLY A 98 4.33 -11.15 -11.29
C GLY A 98 5.36 -10.04 -11.29
N ILE A 99 5.40 -9.28 -10.21
CA ILE A 99 6.42 -8.25 -10.02
C ILE A 99 7.77 -8.87 -9.68
N GLU A 100 8.81 -8.37 -10.33
CA GLU A 100 10.19 -8.68 -10.05
C GLU A 100 10.95 -7.43 -9.57
N GLN A 101 12.11 -7.64 -8.98
CA GLN A 101 12.98 -6.54 -8.58
C GLN A 101 13.44 -5.75 -9.82
N ASN A 102 13.23 -4.43 -9.81
CA ASN A 102 13.81 -3.57 -10.83
C ASN A 102 15.33 -3.49 -10.64
N LYS A 103 16.09 -3.88 -11.67
CA LYS A 103 17.57 -3.86 -11.68
C LYS A 103 18.15 -2.76 -12.55
N LEU A 104 17.32 -2.09 -13.35
CA LEU A 104 17.76 -1.07 -14.30
C LEU A 104 17.39 0.32 -13.79
N ILE A 105 18.29 1.27 -14.04
CA ILE A 105 17.98 2.68 -13.80
C ILE A 105 16.80 3.11 -14.69
N ILE A 106 15.92 3.94 -14.16
CA ILE A 106 14.80 4.48 -14.92
C ILE A 106 15.31 5.68 -15.73
N ALA A 107 15.15 5.62 -17.05
CA ALA A 107 15.62 6.68 -17.92
C ALA A 107 14.79 7.95 -17.73
N PRO A 108 15.41 9.14 -17.63
CA PRO A 108 14.70 10.41 -17.77
C PRO A 108 13.92 10.44 -19.08
N THR A 109 12.82 11.20 -19.12
CA THR A 109 11.90 11.31 -20.25
C THR A 109 11.15 10.01 -20.61
N SER A 110 11.26 8.95 -19.79
CA SER A 110 10.37 7.78 -19.88
C SER A 110 8.93 8.21 -19.60
N ILE A 111 7.97 7.62 -20.32
CA ILE A 111 6.56 7.97 -20.20
C ILE A 111 5.99 7.34 -18.92
N VAL A 112 5.16 8.11 -18.21
CA VAL A 112 4.45 7.65 -17.01
C VAL A 112 2.95 7.64 -17.31
N GLU A 113 2.33 6.48 -17.12
CA GLU A 113 0.91 6.24 -17.34
C GLU A 113 0.23 5.88 -16.02
N MET A 114 -0.89 6.52 -15.70
CA MET A 114 -1.67 6.24 -14.50
C MET A 114 -2.79 5.25 -14.80
N PHE A 115 -2.98 4.27 -13.91
CA PHE A 115 -4.10 3.36 -13.99
C PHE A 115 -5.41 4.08 -13.66
N THR A 116 -6.46 3.73 -14.40
CA THR A 116 -7.83 4.17 -14.18
C THR A 116 -8.68 2.95 -13.81
N GLY A 117 -9.84 3.15 -13.18
CA GLY A 117 -10.65 2.04 -12.68
C GLY A 117 -11.17 1.04 -13.73
N GLU A 118 -10.90 1.26 -15.02
CA GLU A 118 -11.16 0.29 -16.10
C GLU A 118 -10.13 -0.83 -16.18
N ASP A 119 -8.91 -0.62 -15.68
CA ASP A 119 -7.84 -1.62 -15.64
C ASP A 119 -7.49 -1.95 -14.19
N ASP A 120 -7.18 -3.21 -13.90
CA ASP A 120 -6.79 -3.65 -12.55
C ASP A 120 -5.27 -3.86 -12.48
N PRO A 121 -4.51 -2.93 -11.86
CA PRO A 121 -3.07 -3.09 -11.71
C PRO A 121 -2.68 -4.20 -10.72
N MET A 122 -3.61 -4.67 -9.88
CA MET A 122 -3.31 -5.71 -8.90
C MET A 122 -2.94 -7.05 -9.54
N LYS A 123 -3.41 -7.29 -10.79
CA LYS A 123 -3.06 -8.47 -11.58
C LYS A 123 -1.55 -8.64 -11.83
N TYR A 124 -0.79 -7.54 -11.75
CA TYR A 124 0.65 -7.59 -11.94
C TYR A 124 1.39 -8.05 -10.69
N LEU A 125 0.80 -7.96 -9.49
CA LEU A 125 1.48 -8.33 -8.24
C LEU A 125 1.83 -9.82 -8.20
N CYS A 126 0.83 -10.67 -8.37
CA CYS A 126 0.98 -12.12 -8.44
C CYS A 126 -0.27 -12.80 -9.02
N LYS A 127 -0.12 -14.04 -9.49
CA LYS A 127 -1.23 -14.90 -9.92
C LYS A 127 -1.77 -15.66 -8.71
N SER A 128 -2.92 -15.26 -8.17
CA SER A 128 -3.58 -15.93 -7.05
C SER A 128 -5.08 -15.64 -7.00
N ASP A 129 -5.88 -16.65 -6.64
CA ASP A 129 -7.32 -16.52 -6.39
C ASP A 129 -7.63 -16.10 -4.95
N LEU A 130 -6.62 -16.03 -4.08
CA LEU A 130 -6.77 -15.53 -2.71
C LEU A 130 -6.64 -14.01 -2.70
N LEU A 131 -7.76 -13.33 -2.48
CA LEU A 131 -7.86 -11.87 -2.48
C LEU A 131 -8.03 -11.32 -1.06
N LEU A 132 -7.42 -10.16 -0.80
CA LEU A 132 -7.48 -9.41 0.45
C LEU A 132 -7.85 -7.94 0.19
N GLY A 133 -8.88 -7.42 0.86
CA GLY A 133 -9.19 -6.00 0.86
C GLY A 133 -9.35 -5.40 -0.54
N HIS A 134 -8.87 -4.17 -0.73
CA HIS A 134 -8.70 -3.54 -2.04
C HIS A 134 -7.66 -2.41 -1.92
N TYR A 135 -7.05 -2.03 -3.06
CA TYR A 135 -6.14 -0.91 -3.12
C TYR A 135 -6.88 0.43 -3.01
N TRP A 136 -6.22 1.40 -2.39
CA TRP A 136 -6.70 2.74 -2.06
C TRP A 136 -7.82 3.29 -2.96
N ALA A 137 -8.99 3.51 -2.35
CA ALA A 137 -10.15 4.17 -2.95
C ALA A 137 -10.73 3.54 -4.24
N GLU A 138 -10.27 2.37 -4.67
CA GLU A 138 -10.83 1.63 -5.81
C GLU A 138 -11.24 0.21 -5.38
N PRO A 139 -12.53 -0.01 -5.03
CA PRO A 139 -13.03 -1.30 -4.53
C PRO A 139 -12.83 -2.48 -5.48
N ARG A 140 -12.65 -2.22 -6.79
CA ARG A 140 -12.42 -3.24 -7.81
C ARG A 140 -10.99 -3.79 -7.81
N TRP A 141 -10.03 -3.03 -7.32
CA TRP A 141 -8.62 -3.42 -7.28
C TRP A 141 -8.34 -4.31 -6.07
N LYS A 142 -8.76 -5.57 -6.14
CA LYS A 142 -8.57 -6.56 -5.08
C LYS A 142 -7.11 -7.01 -5.02
N VAL A 143 -6.50 -7.01 -3.83
CA VAL A 143 -5.07 -7.33 -3.69
C VAL A 143 -4.89 -8.86 -3.63
N PRO A 144 -4.20 -9.48 -4.61
CA PRO A 144 -3.92 -10.91 -4.58
C PRO A 144 -2.80 -11.24 -3.59
N ILE A 145 -2.94 -12.38 -2.90
CA ILE A 145 -1.99 -12.88 -1.92
C ILE A 145 -1.60 -14.31 -2.27
N LEU A 146 -0.31 -14.62 -2.21
CA LEU A 146 0.19 -15.97 -2.43
C LEU A 146 0.02 -16.84 -1.18
N LYS A 147 -0.64 -18.00 -1.35
CA LYS A 147 -0.96 -18.93 -0.26
C LYS A 147 0.29 -19.35 0.54
N GLN A 148 1.45 -19.52 -0.13
CA GLN A 148 2.67 -19.96 0.54
C GLN A 148 3.18 -19.00 1.62
N TYR A 149 2.84 -17.71 1.55
CA TYR A 149 3.30 -16.72 2.52
C TYR A 149 2.41 -16.59 3.76
N ILE A 150 1.23 -17.23 3.78
CA ILE A 150 0.36 -17.24 4.97
C ILE A 150 1.09 -17.83 6.19
N ASN A 151 1.98 -18.80 5.96
CA ASN A 151 2.72 -19.48 7.02
C ASN A 151 3.89 -18.67 7.59
N TYR A 152 4.18 -17.48 7.06
CA TYR A 152 5.28 -16.63 7.54
C TYR A 152 4.87 -15.70 8.69
N HIS A 153 3.73 -16.01 9.33
CA HIS A 153 3.05 -15.20 10.33
C HIS A 153 2.49 -13.88 9.78
N ILE A 154 1.33 -13.48 10.30
CA ILE A 154 0.65 -12.24 9.92
C ILE A 154 0.56 -11.35 11.16
N GLY A 155 1.14 -10.15 11.06
CA GLY A 155 1.01 -9.12 12.09
C GLY A 155 0.03 -8.03 11.66
N ILE A 156 -0.93 -7.69 12.52
CA ILE A 156 -1.89 -6.59 12.30
C ILE A 156 -1.63 -5.51 13.35
N PHE A 157 -1.06 -4.38 12.92
CA PHE A 157 -0.66 -3.29 13.79
C PHE A 157 -1.41 -2.00 13.46
N GLY A 158 -1.63 -1.16 14.46
CA GLY A 158 -2.35 0.11 14.30
C GLY A 158 -2.82 0.68 15.64
N VAL A 159 -3.16 1.96 15.66
CA VAL A 159 -3.67 2.65 16.87
C VAL A 159 -5.08 2.19 17.25
N THR A 160 -5.54 2.50 18.45
CA THR A 160 -6.94 2.24 18.85
C THR A 160 -7.89 2.98 17.90
N GLY A 161 -8.95 2.30 17.44
CA GLY A 161 -9.88 2.84 16.45
C GLY A 161 -9.43 2.73 14.99
N SER A 162 -8.23 2.23 14.69
CA SER A 162 -7.74 2.09 13.30
C SER A 162 -8.35 0.91 12.52
N GLY A 163 -9.28 0.15 13.11
CA GLY A 163 -9.94 -0.97 12.46
C GLY A 163 -9.21 -2.32 12.50
N LYS A 164 -8.24 -2.55 13.41
CA LYS A 164 -7.53 -3.84 13.53
C LYS A 164 -8.47 -5.05 13.65
N SER A 165 -9.39 -5.04 14.61
CA SER A 165 -10.34 -6.15 14.82
C SER A 165 -11.33 -6.28 13.65
N TYR A 166 -11.64 -5.17 12.97
CA TYR A 166 -12.47 -5.16 11.76
C TYR A 166 -11.75 -5.88 10.60
N LEU A 167 -10.50 -5.51 10.31
CA LEU A 167 -9.67 -6.15 9.29
C LEU A 167 -9.49 -7.65 9.60
N ALA A 168 -9.18 -7.98 10.86
CA ALA A 168 -9.01 -9.37 11.26
C ALA A 168 -10.29 -10.19 11.03
N ARG A 169 -11.44 -9.68 11.48
CA ARG A 169 -12.72 -10.40 11.42
C ARG A 169 -13.27 -10.55 10.01
N TYR A 170 -13.20 -9.51 9.19
CA TYR A 170 -13.88 -9.49 7.88
C TYR A 170 -12.97 -9.85 6.71
N GLU A 171 -11.66 -9.69 6.84
CA GLU A 171 -10.73 -9.93 5.73
C GLU A 171 -9.79 -11.08 6.03
N ILE A 172 -9.09 -11.06 7.18
CA ILE A 172 -8.04 -12.04 7.47
C ILE A 172 -8.60 -13.41 7.83
N ILE A 173 -9.55 -13.51 8.77
CA ILE A 173 -10.15 -14.80 9.15
C ILE A 173 -10.80 -15.47 7.92
N PRO A 174 -11.63 -14.78 7.12
CA PRO A 174 -12.18 -15.35 5.89
C PRO A 174 -11.11 -15.73 4.86
N LEU A 175 -10.03 -14.94 4.70
CA LEU A 175 -8.90 -15.30 3.84
C LEU A 175 -8.27 -16.63 4.27
N LEU A 176 -7.97 -16.79 5.57
CA LEU A 176 -7.36 -18.00 6.11
C LEU A 176 -8.27 -19.22 5.92
N MET A 177 -9.57 -19.07 6.17
CA MET A 177 -10.54 -20.14 5.95
C MET A 177 -10.65 -20.52 4.47
N ARG A 178 -10.70 -19.55 3.54
CA ARG A 178 -10.67 -19.81 2.08
C ARG A 178 -9.37 -20.49 1.64
N ALA A 179 -8.27 -20.19 2.31
CA ALA A 179 -6.99 -20.84 2.06
C ALA A 179 -6.91 -22.27 2.64
N GLY A 180 -7.94 -22.72 3.36
CA GLY A 180 -8.07 -24.08 3.91
C GLY A 180 -7.54 -24.25 5.34
N TYR A 181 -7.30 -23.16 6.07
CA TYR A 181 -6.84 -23.22 7.45
C TYR A 181 -8.01 -23.24 8.44
N SER A 182 -7.85 -24.01 9.52
CA SER A 182 -8.68 -23.86 10.72
C SER A 182 -8.13 -22.72 11.57
N VAL A 183 -9.01 -21.82 12.02
CA VAL A 183 -8.62 -20.62 12.77
C VAL A 183 -9.11 -20.74 14.21
N ILE A 184 -8.18 -20.58 15.16
CA ILE A 184 -8.48 -20.42 16.58
C ILE A 184 -8.25 -18.95 16.94
N VAL A 185 -9.26 -18.31 17.53
CA VAL A 185 -9.19 -16.91 17.95
C VAL A 185 -9.21 -16.84 19.47
N MET A 186 -8.17 -16.26 20.04
CA MET A 186 -8.11 -15.94 21.48
C MET A 186 -8.60 -14.51 21.70
N ASP A 187 -9.89 -14.35 21.98
CA ASP A 187 -10.51 -13.03 22.19
C ASP A 187 -10.42 -12.59 23.66
N TRP A 188 -9.34 -11.89 24.00
CA TRP A 188 -9.10 -11.41 25.38
C TRP A 188 -10.19 -10.50 25.91
N LYS A 189 -10.74 -9.62 25.05
CA LYS A 189 -11.80 -8.68 25.45
C LYS A 189 -13.17 -9.36 25.44
N GLY A 190 -13.33 -10.42 24.67
CA GLY A 190 -14.58 -11.17 24.50
C GLY A 190 -15.66 -10.42 23.71
N SER A 191 -15.40 -9.19 23.26
CA SER A 191 -16.35 -8.37 22.49
C SER A 191 -16.00 -8.27 21.01
N ASP A 192 -14.76 -8.54 20.64
CA ASP A 192 -14.25 -8.20 19.30
C ASP A 192 -14.57 -9.31 18.28
N TYR A 193 -14.58 -10.55 18.74
CA TYR A 193 -14.76 -11.75 17.92
C TYR A 193 -15.85 -12.67 18.48
N ALA A 194 -15.80 -13.01 19.77
CA ALA A 194 -16.67 -14.02 20.38
C ALA A 194 -18.18 -13.86 20.08
N PRO A 195 -18.77 -12.64 20.06
CA PRO A 195 -20.19 -12.46 19.75
C PRO A 195 -20.56 -12.73 18.28
N TYR A 196 -19.57 -12.81 17.39
CA TYR A 196 -19.75 -12.89 15.94
C TYR A 196 -19.48 -14.28 15.37
N PHE A 197 -19.12 -15.26 16.21
CA PHE A 197 -18.87 -16.64 15.80
C PHE A 197 -19.72 -17.60 16.64
N ALA A 198 -20.26 -18.64 15.98
CA ALA A 198 -21.13 -19.62 16.63
C ALA A 198 -20.38 -20.56 17.60
N HIS A 199 -19.12 -20.86 17.30
CA HIS A 199 -18.29 -21.79 18.07
C HIS A 199 -17.36 -21.03 19.02
N THR A 200 -17.90 -20.63 20.17
CA THR A 200 -17.17 -19.89 21.21
C THR A 200 -17.10 -20.70 22.48
N VAL A 201 -15.89 -20.87 23.02
CA VAL A 201 -15.65 -21.50 24.32
C VAL A 201 -15.15 -20.43 25.29
N PRO A 202 -15.93 -20.08 26.32
CA PRO A 202 -15.48 -19.24 27.42
C PRO A 202 -14.23 -19.81 28.09
N LEU A 203 -13.26 -18.96 28.41
CA LEU A 203 -11.96 -19.38 28.97
C LEU A 203 -12.13 -20.10 30.32
N ASP A 204 -13.12 -19.72 31.13
CA ASP A 204 -13.48 -20.34 32.41
C ASP A 204 -14.06 -21.76 32.27
N LYS A 205 -14.52 -22.13 31.06
CA LYS A 205 -14.93 -23.51 30.74
C LYS A 205 -13.78 -24.38 30.26
N ILE A 206 -12.64 -23.79 29.93
CA ILE A 206 -11.43 -24.54 29.60
C ILE A 206 -10.81 -25.00 30.91
N LYS A 207 -11.14 -26.23 31.30
CA LYS A 207 -10.58 -26.88 32.49
C LYS A 207 -9.38 -27.73 32.11
N VAL A 208 -8.29 -27.54 32.84
CA VAL A 208 -7.16 -28.45 32.83
C VAL A 208 -7.52 -29.61 33.76
N ASP A 209 -7.19 -30.83 33.38
CA ASP A 209 -7.44 -32.00 34.24
C ASP A 209 -6.60 -31.94 35.52
N ASP A 210 -7.12 -32.53 36.61
CA ASP A 210 -6.48 -32.50 37.92
C ASP A 210 -5.05 -33.08 37.88
N VAL A 211 -4.79 -34.06 37.01
CA VAL A 211 -3.46 -34.70 36.88
C VAL A 211 -2.45 -33.70 36.30
N THR A 212 -2.82 -32.94 35.28
CA THR A 212 -1.97 -31.89 34.71
C THR A 212 -1.72 -30.76 35.71
N VAL A 213 -2.74 -30.36 36.48
CA VAL A 213 -2.59 -29.36 37.57
C VAL A 213 -1.63 -29.86 38.65
N LEU A 214 -1.83 -31.10 39.13
CA LEU A 214 -0.97 -31.73 40.12
C LEU A 214 0.46 -31.88 39.61
N ARG A 215 0.66 -32.23 38.34
CA ARG A 215 2.00 -32.32 37.72
C ARG A 215 2.70 -30.96 37.68
N TYR A 216 1.99 -29.89 37.35
CA TYR A 216 2.54 -28.53 37.38
C TYR A 216 2.95 -28.11 38.79
N PHE A 217 2.09 -28.35 39.79
CA PHE A 217 2.41 -28.06 41.19
C PHE A 217 3.57 -28.91 41.70
N SER A 218 3.58 -30.21 41.42
CA SER A 218 4.68 -31.12 41.78
C SER A 218 6.02 -30.65 41.20
N HIS A 219 6.02 -30.15 39.96
CA HIS A 219 7.22 -29.55 39.36
C HIS A 219 7.65 -28.27 40.08
N LEU A 220 6.72 -27.38 40.43
CA LEU A 220 7.02 -26.15 41.19
C LEU A 220 7.50 -26.42 42.61
N THR A 221 6.94 -27.43 43.27
CA THR A 221 7.29 -27.82 44.65
C THR A 221 8.50 -28.75 44.72
N LYS A 222 9.17 -29.05 43.59
CA LYS A 222 10.29 -30.01 43.49
C LYS A 222 9.94 -31.40 44.02
N ASN A 223 8.73 -31.87 43.74
CA ASN A 223 8.21 -33.17 44.15
C ASN A 223 8.14 -33.38 45.68
N PHE A 224 7.90 -32.31 46.45
CA PHE A 224 7.48 -32.43 47.86
C PHE A 224 6.07 -33.00 47.99
#